data_AF-A0A445H4T7-F1
#
_entry.id   AF-A0A445H4T7-F1
#
_cell.length_a   1.000
_cell.length_b   1.000
_cell.length_c   1.000
_cell.angle_alpha   90.00
_cell.angle_beta   90.00
_cell.angle_gamma   90.00
#
_symmetry.space_group_name_H-M   'P 1'
#
loop_
_entity.id
_entity.type
_entity.pdbx_description
1 polymer ?
#
loop_
_entity_poly.entity_id
_entity_poly.type
_entity_poly.pdbx_seq_one_letter_code
_entity_poly.pdbx_strand_id
1 'polypeptide(L)'
;MGKKQNEIQKTGLGRVLLSRFYRKKFLESFTEVSDIDAVVEQSLEPLPKLAAAASTTLISLSEPGSVPDETTTPEEARKQQKQEEALHASNLRVPRHPLWTPNMSADELNASETQVFLTWRRSLAR
;
A
#
# COMPACT_ATOMS: atom_id res chain seq x y z
N MET A 1 67.70 31.11 34.45
CA MET A 1 67.41 29.99 33.54
C MET A 1 65.95 29.58 33.77
N GLY A 2 64.90 30.15 33.18
CA GLY A 2 64.77 30.81 31.89
C GLY A 2 64.25 29.81 30.86
N LYS A 3 62.91 29.65 30.76
CA LYS A 3 62.07 29.20 29.62
C LYS A 3 60.74 28.64 30.18
N LYS A 4 59.55 28.86 29.62
CA LYS A 4 59.01 29.78 28.61
C LYS A 4 57.48 29.75 28.78
N GLN A 5 56.86 30.91 28.65
CA GLN A 5 55.43 31.12 28.61
C GLN A 5 54.82 30.68 27.26
N ASN A 6 53.53 30.30 27.32
CA ASN A 6 52.45 30.50 26.35
C ASN A 6 52.67 30.21 24.86
N GLU A 7 51.86 29.30 24.29
CA GLU A 7 51.18 29.55 23.01
C GLU A 7 50.04 28.56 22.77
N ILE A 8 48.81 28.92 23.14
CA ILE A 8 47.61 28.29 22.55
C ILE A 8 47.24 29.20 21.38
N GLN A 9 47.66 28.82 20.18
CA GLN A 9 47.31 29.56 18.98
C GLN A 9 45.80 29.47 18.74
N LYS A 10 45.17 30.64 18.78
CA LYS A 10 43.83 30.91 18.27
C LYS A 10 43.81 30.72 16.75
N THR A 11 42.79 30.07 16.22
CA THR A 11 41.98 30.50 15.06
C THR A 11 40.79 29.51 15.00
N GLY A 12 39.52 29.90 14.95
CA GLY A 12 38.95 31.11 14.37
C GLY A 12 38.45 30.85 12.95
N LEU A 13 37.70 29.77 12.71
CA LEU A 13 36.94 29.58 11.47
C LEU A 13 35.52 29.18 11.83
N GLY A 14 34.63 30.16 11.72
CA GLY A 14 33.22 30.05 12.06
C GLY A 14 32.56 28.93 11.27
N ARG A 15 31.88 28.04 12.01
CA ARG A 15 30.79 27.24 11.45
C ARG A 15 29.57 28.14 11.27
N VAL A 16 29.67 29.09 10.36
CA VAL A 16 28.50 29.63 9.68
C VAL A 16 28.47 28.93 8.34
N LEU A 17 27.43 28.12 8.15
CA LEU A 17 26.84 27.62 6.90
C LEU A 17 26.27 26.22 7.17
N LEU A 18 25.12 26.14 7.84
CA LEU A 18 23.94 25.36 7.42
C LEU A 18 22.81 25.40 8.48
N SER A 19 22.24 26.59 8.75
CA SER A 19 20.91 26.67 9.39
C SER A 19 19.95 27.48 8.53
N ARG A 20 19.83 27.06 7.27
CA ARG A 20 18.76 27.47 6.35
C ARG A 20 18.00 26.26 5.80
N PHE A 21 17.99 25.15 6.53
CA PHE A 21 17.51 23.88 5.99
C PHE A 21 16.38 23.18 6.73
N TYR A 22 15.66 23.82 7.67
CA TYR A 22 14.38 23.28 8.15
C TYR A 22 13.39 24.39 8.56
N ARG A 23 12.90 25.16 7.59
CA ARG A 23 11.46 25.45 7.61
C ARG A 23 10.77 24.45 6.69
N LYS A 24 10.90 23.16 7.02
CA LYS A 24 9.90 22.19 6.57
C LYS A 24 8.60 22.67 7.19
N LYS A 25 7.73 23.27 6.38
CA LYS A 25 6.30 23.28 6.68
C LYS A 25 5.94 21.81 6.74
N PHE A 26 5.88 21.25 7.95
CA PHE A 26 5.22 19.97 8.12
C PHE A 26 3.78 20.18 7.68
N LEU A 27 3.27 19.26 6.86
CA LEU A 27 1.86 19.26 6.54
C LEU A 27 1.12 19.08 7.86
N GLU A 28 0.43 20.13 8.29
CA GLU A 28 -0.46 20.08 9.43
C GLU A 28 -1.77 19.48 8.91
N SER A 29 -2.18 18.35 9.50
CA SER A 29 -3.44 17.73 9.15
C SER A 29 -4.56 18.70 9.50
N PHE A 30 -5.32 19.13 8.51
CA PHE A 30 -6.46 20.05 8.67
C PHE A 30 -7.74 19.35 9.16
N THR A 31 -7.65 18.05 9.43
CA THR A 31 -8.73 17.23 9.99
C THR A 31 -8.47 17.04 11.47
N GLU A 32 -9.36 17.54 12.31
CA GLU A 32 -9.33 17.29 13.75
C GLU A 32 -9.78 15.86 14.06
N VAL A 33 -9.41 15.32 15.22
CA VAL A 33 -9.88 13.97 15.64
C VAL A 33 -11.42 13.92 15.70
N SER A 34 -12.05 15.04 16.05
CA SER A 34 -13.51 15.18 16.03
C SER A 34 -14.13 15.02 14.63
N ASP A 35 -13.40 15.37 13.57
CA ASP A 35 -13.90 15.21 12.20
C ASP A 35 -13.96 13.73 11.80
N ILE A 36 -13.05 12.91 12.34
CA ILE A 36 -13.02 11.47 12.10
C ILE A 36 -14.24 10.82 12.76
N ASP A 37 -14.52 11.16 14.03
CA ASP A 37 -15.68 10.64 14.74
C ASP A 37 -17.00 11.04 14.06
N ALA A 38 -17.09 12.27 13.55
CA ALA A 38 -18.25 12.74 12.79
C ALA A 38 -18.50 11.94 11.49
N VAL A 39 -17.44 11.57 10.77
CA VAL A 39 -17.53 10.73 9.56
C VAL A 39 -17.93 9.29 9.90
N VAL A 40 -17.42 8.74 11.01
CA VAL A 40 -17.80 7.40 11.47
C VAL A 40 -19.26 7.37 11.88
N GLU A 41 -19.74 8.33 12.66
CA GLU A 41 -21.15 8.46 13.04
C GLU A 41 -22.06 8.64 11.80
N GLN A 42 -21.65 9.45 10.81
CA GLN A 42 -22.39 9.61 9.55
C GLN A 42 -22.49 8.29 8.75
N SER A 43 -21.53 7.39 8.88
CA SER A 43 -21.57 6.06 8.24
C SER A 43 -22.46 5.06 8.98
N LEU A 44 -22.66 5.26 10.29
CA LEU A 44 -23.56 4.46 11.14
C LEU A 44 -25.02 4.90 11.02
N GLU A 45 -25.27 6.16 10.64
CA GLU A 45 -26.62 6.64 10.34
C GLU A 45 -27.20 5.88 9.13
N PRO A 46 -28.38 5.23 9.27
CA PRO A 46 -28.98 4.49 8.17
C PRO A 46 -29.37 5.46 7.06
N LEU A 47 -28.64 5.38 5.93
CA LEU A 47 -28.91 6.15 4.72
C LEU A 47 -30.41 6.20 4.40
N PRO A 48 -30.99 7.38 4.10
CA PRO A 48 -32.35 7.46 3.60
C PRO A 48 -32.44 6.60 2.33
N LYS A 49 -33.45 5.73 2.32
CA LYS A 49 -33.75 4.71 1.32
C LYS A 49 -34.16 5.30 -0.04
N LEU A 50 -33.35 6.19 -0.63
CA LEU A 50 -33.63 6.88 -1.89
C LEU A 50 -32.36 7.17 -2.71
N ALA A 51 -31.54 6.15 -2.96
CA ALA A 51 -30.56 6.19 -4.04
C ALA A 51 -30.34 4.80 -4.66
N ALA A 52 -31.44 4.20 -5.13
CA ALA A 52 -31.43 2.97 -5.92
C ALA A 52 -30.94 3.19 -7.38
N ALA A 53 -29.96 4.07 -7.63
CA ALA A 53 -29.55 4.43 -8.99
C ALA A 53 -28.04 4.63 -9.21
N ALA A 54 -27.19 4.32 -8.23
CA ALA A 54 -25.77 4.13 -8.47
C ALA A 54 -25.41 2.76 -7.92
N SER A 55 -25.45 1.74 -8.80
CA SER A 55 -24.96 0.40 -8.51
C SER A 55 -23.44 0.42 -8.34
N THR A 56 -22.95 1.06 -7.28
CA THR A 56 -21.71 0.61 -6.65
C THR A 56 -22.09 -0.72 -6.01
N THR A 57 -21.92 -1.81 -6.75
CA THR A 57 -21.95 -3.16 -6.19
C THR A 57 -20.88 -3.20 -5.11
N LEU A 58 -21.31 -2.91 -3.88
CA LEU A 58 -20.54 -3.11 -2.67
C LEU A 58 -20.39 -4.63 -2.58
N ILE A 59 -19.26 -5.14 -3.06
CA ILE A 59 -18.93 -6.55 -2.96
C ILE A 59 -18.71 -6.80 -1.47
N SER A 60 -19.77 -7.21 -0.76
CA SER A 60 -19.62 -7.77 0.58
C SER A 60 -18.85 -9.07 0.42
N LEU A 61 -17.57 -9.05 0.74
CA LEU A 61 -16.68 -10.21 0.80
C LEU A 61 -16.93 -11.09 2.04
N SER A 62 -18.09 -10.95 2.67
CA SER A 62 -18.57 -11.89 3.69
C SER A 62 -19.40 -12.94 2.98
N GLU A 63 -18.78 -14.04 2.57
CA GLU A 63 -19.51 -15.25 2.20
C GLU A 63 -20.49 -15.62 3.32
N PRO A 64 -21.80 -15.72 3.09
CA PRO A 64 -22.70 -16.46 3.95
C PRO A 64 -22.79 -17.92 3.45
N GLY A 65 -21.64 -18.52 3.15
CA GLY A 65 -21.51 -19.91 2.69
C GLY A 65 -20.99 -20.84 3.79
N SER A 66 -20.14 -20.34 4.67
CA SER A 66 -19.79 -21.03 5.90
C SER A 66 -20.80 -20.61 6.97
N VAL A 67 -21.73 -21.49 7.26
CA VAL A 67 -22.48 -21.43 8.52
C VAL A 67 -21.44 -21.17 9.62
N PRO A 68 -21.53 -20.10 10.42
CA PRO A 68 -20.69 -19.99 11.58
C PRO A 68 -21.11 -21.16 12.47
N ASP A 69 -20.38 -22.27 12.38
CA ASP A 69 -20.43 -23.25 13.43
C ASP A 69 -19.98 -22.49 14.67
N GLU A 70 -20.88 -22.37 15.64
CA GLU A 70 -20.74 -21.57 16.87
C GLU A 70 -19.55 -22.05 17.74
N THR A 71 -18.77 -22.99 17.22
CA THR A 71 -17.61 -23.66 17.82
C THR A 71 -16.26 -23.14 17.30
N THR A 72 -16.19 -22.46 16.15
CA THR A 72 -14.89 -22.06 15.59
C THR A 72 -14.37 -20.81 16.31
N THR A 73 -13.31 -20.97 17.08
CA THR A 73 -12.63 -19.85 17.73
C THR A 73 -12.02 -18.90 16.69
N PRO A 74 -11.88 -17.59 16.98
CA PRO A 74 -11.31 -16.63 16.02
C PRO A 74 -9.88 -16.97 15.57
N GLU A 75 -9.14 -17.74 16.37
CA GLU A 75 -7.82 -18.27 16.02
C GLU A 75 -7.89 -19.38 14.96
N GLU A 76 -8.94 -20.21 14.97
CA GLU A 76 -9.15 -21.26 13.97
C GLU A 76 -9.57 -20.67 12.62
N ALA A 77 -10.44 -19.66 12.64
CA ALA A 77 -10.81 -18.91 11.43
C ALA A 77 -9.59 -18.29 10.74
N ARG A 78 -8.67 -17.68 11.50
CA ARG A 78 -7.40 -17.14 10.96
C ARG A 78 -6.51 -18.22 10.36
N LYS A 79 -6.46 -19.40 10.98
CA LYS A 79 -5.67 -20.54 10.46
C LYS A 79 -6.26 -21.07 9.16
N GLN A 80 -7.58 -21.22 9.08
CA GLN A 80 -8.28 -21.64 7.87
C GLN A 80 -8.06 -20.64 6.74
N GLN A 81 -8.25 -19.35 7.01
CA GLN A 81 -7.97 -18.28 6.05
C GLN A 81 -6.53 -18.35 5.52
N LYS A 82 -5.55 -18.47 6.42
CA LYS A 82 -4.13 -18.56 6.01
C LYS A 82 -3.83 -19.81 5.19
N GLN A 83 -4.52 -20.93 5.46
CA GLN A 83 -4.39 -22.15 4.68
C GLN A 83 -4.98 -21.97 3.28
N GLU A 84 -6.19 -21.42 3.17
CA GLU A 84 -6.84 -21.13 1.89
C GLU A 84 -6.02 -20.13 1.05
N GLU A 85 -5.55 -19.05 1.66
CA GLU A 85 -4.66 -18.08 1.01
C GLU A 85 -3.36 -18.74 0.53
N ALA A 86 -2.77 -19.65 1.31
CA ALA A 86 -1.56 -20.37 0.91
C ALA A 86 -1.83 -21.34 -0.26
N LEU A 87 -3.00 -21.98 -0.30
CA LEU A 87 -3.41 -22.83 -1.41
C LEU A 87 -3.60 -22.02 -2.70
N HIS A 88 -4.18 -20.81 -2.59
CA HIS A 88 -4.51 -19.96 -3.74
C HIS A 88 -3.45 -18.91 -4.09
N ALA A 89 -2.37 -18.78 -3.32
CA ALA A 89 -1.31 -17.79 -3.52
C ALA A 89 -0.70 -17.81 -4.93
N SER A 90 -0.65 -18.98 -5.57
CA SER A 90 -0.09 -19.13 -6.91
C SER A 90 -0.97 -18.53 -8.02
N ASN A 91 -2.28 -18.40 -7.80
CA ASN A 91 -3.24 -17.91 -8.80
C ASN A 91 -3.12 -16.39 -9.01
N LEU A 92 -2.73 -15.66 -7.96
CA LEU A 92 -2.61 -14.19 -7.97
C LEU A 92 -1.26 -13.70 -8.54
N ARG A 93 -0.40 -14.60 -9.00
CA ARG A 93 0.94 -14.24 -9.46
C ARG A 93 0.88 -13.49 -10.80
N VAL A 94 1.42 -12.28 -10.83
CA VAL A 94 1.56 -11.48 -12.05
C VAL A 94 2.55 -12.15 -13.01
N PRO A 95 2.26 -12.22 -14.33
CA PRO A 95 3.18 -12.79 -15.31
C PRO A 95 4.41 -11.93 -15.42
N ARG A 96 5.56 -12.58 -15.56
CA ARG A 96 6.77 -11.86 -15.92
C ARG A 96 6.70 -11.45 -17.39
N HIS A 97 7.37 -10.35 -17.73
CA HIS A 97 7.52 -9.92 -19.12
C HIS A 97 8.07 -11.07 -19.97
N PRO A 98 7.56 -11.25 -21.21
CA PRO A 98 8.15 -12.16 -22.16
C PRO A 98 9.61 -11.75 -22.42
N LEU A 99 10.44 -12.74 -22.79
CA LEU A 99 11.83 -12.48 -23.15
C LEU A 99 11.88 -11.58 -24.40
N TRP A 100 12.34 -10.34 -24.22
CA TRP A 100 12.61 -9.45 -25.35
C TRP A 100 13.99 -9.72 -25.94
N THR A 101 14.12 -9.60 -27.25
CA THR A 101 15.43 -9.58 -27.92
C THR A 101 15.55 -8.31 -28.75
N PRO A 102 16.75 -7.72 -28.87
CA PRO A 102 16.93 -6.46 -29.59
C PRO A 102 16.65 -6.55 -31.09
N ASN A 103 16.50 -7.76 -31.63
CA ASN A 103 16.17 -8.01 -33.04
C ASN A 103 14.65 -8.10 -33.29
N MET A 104 13.82 -8.08 -32.25
CA MET A 104 12.36 -8.16 -32.41
C MET A 104 11.79 -6.86 -32.95
N SER A 105 10.79 -6.99 -33.82
CA SER A 105 9.99 -5.85 -34.26
C SER A 105 9.06 -5.37 -33.14
N ALA A 106 8.63 -4.11 -33.22
CA ALA A 106 7.69 -3.55 -32.24
C ALA A 106 6.37 -4.32 -32.18
N ASP A 107 5.86 -4.77 -33.33
CA ASP A 107 4.61 -5.53 -33.44
C ASP A 107 4.75 -6.93 -32.81
N GLU A 108 5.88 -7.59 -33.02
CA GLU A 108 6.19 -8.89 -32.43
C GLU A 108 6.28 -8.80 -30.90
N LEU A 109 6.96 -7.77 -30.38
CA LEU A 109 7.04 -7.51 -28.95
C LEU A 109 5.63 -7.32 -28.35
N ASN A 110 4.82 -6.44 -28.95
CA ASN A 110 3.47 -6.17 -28.49
C ASN A 110 2.56 -7.42 -28.53
N ALA A 111 2.67 -8.24 -29.58
CA ALA A 111 1.92 -9.48 -29.69
C ALA A 111 2.31 -10.47 -28.57
N SER A 112 3.61 -10.60 -28.28
CA SER A 112 4.11 -11.48 -27.22
C SER A 112 3.61 -11.04 -25.83
N GLU A 113 3.65 -9.75 -25.53
CA GLU A 113 3.17 -9.18 -24.27
C GLU A 113 1.66 -9.38 -24.12
N THR A 114 0.90 -9.09 -25.17
CA THR A 114 -0.55 -9.26 -25.21
C THR A 114 -0.93 -10.73 -24.97
N GLN A 115 -0.22 -11.68 -25.57
CA GLN A 115 -0.49 -13.10 -25.37
C GLN A 115 -0.25 -13.55 -23.92
N VAL A 116 0.86 -13.11 -23.31
CA VAL A 116 1.18 -13.42 -21.91
C VAL A 116 0.11 -12.82 -20.98
N PHE A 117 -0.26 -11.56 -21.21
CA PHE A 117 -1.30 -10.87 -20.44
C PHE A 117 -2.66 -11.59 -20.54
N LEU A 118 -3.09 -11.95 -21.75
CA LEU A 118 -4.36 -12.64 -21.95
C LEU A 118 -4.37 -14.02 -21.30
N THR A 119 -3.26 -14.74 -21.35
CA THR A 119 -3.14 -16.06 -20.70
C THR A 119 -3.33 -15.96 -19.20
N TRP A 120 -2.71 -14.96 -18.58
CA TRP A 120 -2.89 -14.68 -17.15
C TRP A 120 -4.28 -14.21 -16.78
N ARG A 121 -4.85 -13.29 -17.57
CA ARG A 121 -6.21 -12.84 -17.33
C ARG A 121 -7.20 -14.02 -17.37
N ARG A 122 -6.97 -14.99 -18.26
CA ARG A 122 -7.75 -16.24 -18.31
C ARG A 122 -7.47 -17.17 -17.13
N SER A 123 -6.27 -17.19 -16.56
CA SER A 123 -5.99 -18.00 -15.36
C SER A 123 -6.64 -17.44 -14.10
N LEU A 124 -6.90 -16.14 -14.03
CA LEU A 124 -7.65 -15.53 -12.91
C LEU A 124 -9.15 -15.85 -12.93
N ALA A 125 -9.70 -16.21 -14.09
CA ALA A 125 -11.12 -16.52 -14.25
C ALA A 125 -11.44 -18.03 -14.13
N ARG A 126 -10.44 -18.84 -13.76
CA ARG A 126 -10.57 -20.27 -13.48
C ARG A 126 -10.68 -20.50 -11.98
#